data_AF-A0A091TEK5-F1
#
_entry.id   AF-A0A091TEK5-F1
#
_cell.length_a   1.000
_cell.length_b   1.000
_cell.length_c   1.000
_cell.angle_alpha   90.00
_cell.angle_beta   90.00
_cell.angle_gamma   90.00
#
_symmetry.space_group_name_H-M   'P 1'
#
loop_
_entity.id
_entity.type
_entity.pdbx_description
1 polymer ?
#
loop_
_entity_poly.entity_id
_entity_poly.type
_entity_poly.pdbx_seq_one_letter_code
_entity_poly.pdbx_strand_id
1 'polypeptide(L)'
;RRPCFRVCYICGREFGSQSISIHEPQCLEKWHVENNQLPRHLRRAEPRKPEVLTGGSCTLTAENEAAYRSAQAQLLPCGSCGRTFLPDRLIVHQKHCR
;
A
#
# COMPACT_ATOMS: atom_id res chain seq x y z
N ARG A 1 -16.49 21.24 -5.30
CA ARG A 1 -15.17 20.96 -4.67
C ARG A 1 -14.66 19.64 -5.23
N ARG A 2 -13.42 19.56 -5.73
CA ARG A 2 -12.81 18.26 -6.03
C ARG A 2 -12.54 17.56 -4.69
N PRO A 3 -12.95 16.30 -4.49
CA PRO A 3 -12.61 15.59 -3.27
C PRO A 3 -11.08 15.45 -3.19
N CYS A 4 -10.48 15.79 -2.05
CA CYS A 4 -9.07 15.53 -1.81
C CYS A 4 -8.90 14.04 -1.50
N PHE A 5 -8.28 13.31 -2.43
CA PHE A 5 -7.96 11.89 -2.27
C PHE A 5 -6.50 11.69 -1.88
N ARG A 6 -6.29 10.94 -0.80
CA ARG A 6 -4.97 10.50 -0.33
C ARG A 6 -4.72 9.05 -0.72
N VAL A 7 -3.49 8.74 -1.10
CA VAL A 7 -3.06 7.36 -1.38
C VAL A 7 -2.59 6.70 -0.08
N CYS A 8 -3.08 5.49 0.20
CA CYS A 8 -2.59 4.67 1.29
C CYS A 8 -1.16 4.21 1.00
N TYR A 9 -0.22 4.52 1.88
CA TYR A 9 1.21 4.17 1.71
C TYR A 9 1.50 2.67 1.83
N ILE A 10 0.51 1.85 2.23
CA ILE A 10 0.64 0.40 2.41
C ILE A 10 0.10 -0.35 1.20
N CYS A 11 -1.11 0.01 0.74
CA CYS A 11 -1.80 -0.71 -0.33
C CYS A 11 -1.96 0.08 -1.64
N GLY A 12 -1.53 1.35 -1.68
CA GLY A 12 -1.54 2.18 -2.87
C GLY A 12 -2.94 2.57 -3.38
N ARG A 13 -4.00 2.31 -2.61
CA ARG A 13 -5.38 2.69 -2.95
C ARG A 13 -5.69 4.13 -2.54
N GLU A 14 -6.56 4.79 -3.30
CA GLU A 14 -7.03 6.15 -3.05
C GLU A 14 -8.22 6.15 -2.08
N PHE A 15 -8.16 7.01 -1.08
CA PHE A 15 -9.20 7.21 -0.08
C PHE A 15 -9.47 8.69 0.12
N GLY A 16 -10.69 9.03 0.54
CA GLY A 16 -10.98 10.39 0.97
C GLY A 16 -10.10 10.78 2.16
N SER A 17 -9.72 12.05 2.24
CA SER A 17 -8.90 12.60 3.34
C SER A 17 -9.37 12.22 4.75
N GLN A 18 -10.68 12.03 4.97
CA GLN A 18 -11.23 11.60 6.26
C GLN A 18 -11.22 10.07 6.43
N SER A 19 -11.46 9.31 5.34
CA SER A 19 -11.52 7.85 5.42
C SER A 19 -10.13 7.20 5.48
N ILE A 20 -9.09 7.88 4.98
CA ILE A 20 -7.73 7.34 5.02
C ILE A 20 -7.21 7.14 6.45
N SER A 21 -7.54 8.05 7.38
CA SER A 21 -7.13 7.94 8.79
C SER A 21 -7.70 6.71 9.49
N ILE A 22 -8.86 6.23 9.03
CA ILE A 22 -9.49 5.00 9.53
C ILE A 22 -8.97 3.78 8.78
N HIS A 23 -8.63 3.93 7.49
CA HIS A 23 -8.11 2.87 6.65
C HIS A 23 -6.67 2.46 6.99
N GLU A 24 -5.76 3.41 7.17
CA GLU A 24 -4.33 3.14 7.44
C GLU A 24 -4.08 2.14 8.58
N PRO A 25 -4.66 2.30 9.80
CA PRO A 25 -4.41 1.35 10.89
C PRO A 25 -4.94 -0.06 10.57
N GLN A 26 -6.15 -0.15 9.98
CA GLN A 26 -6.72 -1.45 9.57
C GLN A 26 -5.90 -2.11 8.46
N CYS A 27 -5.37 -1.32 7.53
CA CYS A 27 -4.52 -1.82 6.46
C CYS A 27 -3.17 -2.32 6.98
N LEU A 28 -2.61 -1.63 7.98
CA LEU A 28 -1.35 -2.01 8.63
C LEU A 28 -1.52 -3.30 9.45
N GLU A 29 -2.61 -3.44 10.19
CA GLU A 29 -2.92 -4.67 10.92
C GLU A 29 -3.04 -5.87 9.98
N LYS A 30 -3.79 -5.73 8.88
CA LYS A 30 -3.86 -6.78 7.85
C LYS A 30 -2.48 -7.10 7.29
N TRP A 31 -1.67 -6.10 7.00
CA TRP A 31 -0.30 -6.29 6.51
C TRP A 31 0.56 -7.07 7.52
N HIS A 32 0.48 -6.78 8.81
CA HIS A 32 1.22 -7.52 9.84
C HIS A 32 0.82 -8.99 9.90
N VAL A 33 -0.49 -9.27 9.84
CA VAL A 33 -1.01 -10.64 9.83
C VAL A 33 -0.48 -11.41 8.62
N GLU A 34 -0.59 -10.83 7.41
CA GLU A 34 -0.06 -11.44 6.18
C GLU A 34 1.47 -11.61 6.25
N ASN A 35 2.20 -10.61 6.75
CA ASN A 35 3.64 -10.64 6.82
C ASN A 35 4.17 -11.64 7.85
N ASN A 36 3.49 -11.82 8.98
CA ASN A 36 3.87 -12.78 10.02
C ASN A 36 3.63 -14.23 9.59
N GLN A 37 2.65 -14.48 8.72
CA GLN A 37 2.41 -15.78 8.10
C GLN A 37 3.50 -16.16 7.08
N LEU A 38 4.27 -15.20 6.56
CA LEU A 38 5.41 -15.51 5.69
C LEU A 38 6.58 -16.10 6.50
N PRO A 39 7.33 -17.06 5.92
CA PRO A 39 8.60 -17.52 6.47
C PRO A 39 9.53 -16.34 6.79
N ARG A 40 10.34 -16.43 7.85
CA ARG A 40 11.19 -15.32 8.33
C ARG A 40 12.02 -14.64 7.23
N HIS A 41 12.49 -15.41 6.25
CA HIS A 41 13.30 -14.93 5.13
C HIS A 41 12.50 -14.23 4.02
N LEU A 42 11.17 -14.38 3.99
CA LEU A 42 10.24 -13.72 3.06
C LEU A 42 9.45 -12.58 3.73
N ARG A 43 9.66 -12.34 5.03
CA ARG A 43 9.01 -11.23 5.73
C ARG A 43 9.54 -9.91 5.18
N ARG A 44 8.61 -9.03 4.86
CA ARG A 44 8.84 -7.67 4.39
C ARG A 44 9.09 -6.74 5.57
N ALA A 45 9.83 -5.66 5.31
CA ALA A 45 10.00 -4.58 6.25
C ALA A 45 8.69 -3.79 6.40
N GLU A 46 8.40 -3.36 7.62
CA GLU A 46 7.21 -2.59 7.93
C GLU A 46 7.14 -1.32 7.08
N PRO A 47 6.01 -1.08 6.40
CA PRO A 47 5.83 0.14 5.61
C PRO A 47 5.88 1.34 6.55
N ARG A 48 6.82 2.25 6.30
CA ARG A 48 6.96 3.48 7.08
C ARG A 48 5.99 4.53 6.53
N LYS A 49 5.21 5.12 7.43
CA LYS A 49 4.36 6.27 7.10
C LYS A 49 5.27 7.45 6.72
N PRO A 50 5.15 8.03 5.51
CA PRO A 50 5.89 9.23 5.16
C PRO A 50 5.48 10.37 6.09
N GLU A 51 6.46 11.04 6.69
CA GLU A 51 6.22 12.18 7.57
C GLU A 51 5.76 13.36 6.72
N VAL A 52 4.45 13.61 6.74
CA VAL A 52 3.86 14.73 5.99
C VAL A 52 3.65 15.90 6.93
N LEU A 53 4.36 17.00 6.64
CA LEU A 53 4.13 18.30 7.25
C LEU A 53 2.70 18.77 6.91
N THR A 54 1.86 18.88 7.93
CA THR A 54 0.47 19.31 7.79
C THR A 54 0.43 20.79 7.42
N GLY A 55 0.45 21.09 6.13
CA GLY A 55 0.29 22.44 5.58
C GLY A 55 -0.80 22.44 4.52
N GLY A 56 -1.94 23.06 4.82
CA GLY A 56 -3.15 22.98 4.03
C GLY A 56 -3.03 23.47 2.57
N SER A 57 -4.05 23.11 1.81
CA SER A 57 -4.34 23.47 0.42
C SER A 57 -3.74 22.55 -0.66
N CYS A 58 -4.56 21.57 -1.04
CA CYS A 58 -4.78 21.09 -2.40
C CYS A 58 -3.60 21.15 -3.40
N THR A 59 -2.45 20.57 -3.06
CA THR A 59 -1.52 19.98 -4.05
C THR A 59 -0.88 18.72 -3.47
N LEU A 60 -1.73 17.72 -3.27
CA LEU A 60 -1.42 16.43 -2.64
C LEU A 60 -0.63 15.48 -3.57
N THR A 61 0.03 15.99 -4.62
CA THR A 61 0.70 15.15 -5.61
C THR A 61 1.96 14.51 -5.03
N ALA A 62 2.79 15.29 -4.33
CA ALA A 62 4.04 14.80 -3.76
C ALA A 62 3.82 13.79 -2.62
N GLU A 63 2.84 14.05 -1.74
CA GLU A 63 2.47 13.12 -0.67
C GLU A 63 1.90 11.82 -1.23
N ASN A 64 1.00 11.92 -2.22
CA ASN A 64 0.44 10.75 -2.87
C ASN A 64 1.51 9.96 -3.63
N GLU A 65 2.46 10.65 -4.28
CA GLU A 65 3.57 9.99 -4.96
C GLU A 65 4.50 9.28 -3.96
N ALA A 66 4.84 9.91 -2.84
CA ALA A 66 5.63 9.28 -1.78
C ALA A 66 4.91 8.07 -1.18
N ALA A 67 3.60 8.19 -0.91
CA ALA A 67 2.77 7.09 -0.47
C ALA A 67 2.71 5.96 -1.51
N TYR A 68 2.56 6.31 -2.79
CA TYR A 68 2.55 5.34 -3.88
C TYR A 68 3.88 4.58 -4.01
N ARG A 69 5.02 5.28 -3.90
CA ARG A 69 6.36 4.67 -3.86
C ARG A 69 6.53 3.72 -2.68
N SER A 70 6.05 4.10 -1.50
CA SER A 70 6.05 3.23 -0.31
C SER A 70 5.21 1.97 -0.54
N ALA A 71 4.01 2.12 -1.12
CA ALA A 71 3.14 1.00 -1.44
C ALA A 71 3.75 0.07 -2.50
N GLN A 72 4.45 0.62 -3.50
CA GLN A 72 5.16 -0.17 -4.50
C GLN A 72 6.24 -1.06 -3.89
N ALA A 73 6.96 -0.58 -2.87
CA ALA A 73 7.97 -1.37 -2.16
C ALA A 73 7.38 -2.58 -1.42
N GLN A 74 6.06 -2.60 -1.19
CA GLN A 74 5.36 -3.71 -0.52
C GLN A 74 4.81 -4.76 -1.49
N LEU A 75 4.91 -4.53 -2.80
CA LEU A 75 4.44 -5.47 -3.82
C LEU A 75 5.37 -6.67 -3.96
N LEU A 76 4.77 -7.84 -4.20
CA LEU A 76 5.47 -9.09 -4.41
C LEU A 76 5.41 -9.49 -5.89
N PRO A 77 6.54 -9.89 -6.49
CA PRO A 77 6.55 -10.38 -7.88
C PRO A 77 5.87 -11.75 -7.97
N CYS A 78 5.18 -11.98 -9.08
CA CYS A 78 4.70 -13.29 -9.46
C CYS A 78 5.85 -14.15 -9.96
N GLY A 79 5.99 -15.38 -9.42
CA GLY A 79 7.03 -16.32 -9.84
C GLY A 79 6.94 -16.76 -11.31
N SER A 80 5.76 -16.69 -11.93
CA SER A 80 5.56 -17.13 -13.32
C SER A 80 5.81 -16.01 -14.35
N CYS A 81 5.29 -14.79 -14.10
CA CYS A 81 5.35 -13.69 -15.08
C CYS A 81 6.15 -12.45 -14.63
N GLY A 82 6.67 -12.43 -13.39
CA GLY A 82 7.45 -11.32 -12.84
C GLY A 82 6.67 -10.06 -12.47
N ARG A 83 5.36 -9.97 -12.78
CA ARG A 83 4.53 -8.80 -12.42
C ARG A 83 4.34 -8.70 -10.90
N THR A 84 4.37 -7.49 -10.37
CA THR A 84 4.29 -7.22 -8.93
C THR A 84 2.85 -6.93 -8.48
N PHE A 85 2.40 -7.57 -7.41
CA PHE A 85 1.06 -7.41 -6.85
C PHE A 85 1.09 -7.36 -5.33
N LEU A 86 0.03 -6.80 -4.72
CA LEU A 86 -0.21 -7.02 -3.29
C LEU A 86 -0.50 -8.51 -3.04
N PRO A 87 -0.15 -9.06 -1.86
CA PRO A 87 -0.33 -10.48 -1.54
C PRO A 87 -1.75 -11.01 -1.86
N ASP A 88 -2.76 -10.27 -1.43
CA ASP A 88 -4.18 -10.59 -1.66
C ASP A 88 -4.53 -10.74 -3.16
N ARG A 89 -4.01 -9.84 -4.00
CA ARG A 89 -4.21 -9.88 -5.46
C ARG A 89 -3.30 -10.88 -6.15
N LEU A 90 -2.11 -11.11 -5.62
CA LEU A 90 -1.15 -12.06 -6.16
C LEU A 90 -1.72 -13.47 -6.17
N ILE A 91 -2.42 -13.87 -5.10
CA ILE A 91 -3.07 -15.18 -4.99
C ILE A 91 -4.11 -15.38 -6.10
N VAL A 92 -4.93 -14.36 -6.37
CA VAL A 92 -5.93 -14.43 -7.45
C VAL A 92 -5.25 -14.46 -8.83
N HIS A 93 -4.21 -13.64 -9.01
CA HIS A 93 -3.45 -13.59 -10.25
C HIS A 93 -2.76 -14.92 -10.55
N GLN A 94 -2.08 -15.53 -9.57
CA GLN A 94 -1.36 -16.79 -9.74
C GLN A 94 -2.25 -17.93 -10.25
N LYS A 95 -3.54 -17.95 -9.87
CA LYS A 95 -4.50 -18.95 -10.34
C LYS A 95 -4.76 -18.89 -11.86
N HIS A 96 -4.61 -17.72 -12.45
CA HIS A 96 -4.87 -17.48 -13.88
C HIS A 96 -3.63 -17.02 -14.64
N CYS A 97 -2.47 -16.99 -13.98
CA CYS A 97 -1.21 -16.58 -14.57
C CYS A 97 -0.75 -17.66 -15.55
N ARG A 98 -0.53 -17.25 -16.80
CA ARG A 98 0.03 -18.08 -17.87
C ARG A 98 1.39 -17.52 -18.26
#